data_AF-A0A7S3I6I1-F1
#
_entry.id   AF-A0A7S3I6I1-F1
#
_cell.length_a   1.000
_cell.length_b   1.000
_cell.length_c   1.000
_cell.angle_alpha   90.00
_cell.angle_beta   90.00
_cell.angle_gamma   90.00
#
_symmetry.space_group_name_H-M   'P 1'
#
loop_
_entity.id
_entity.type
_entity.pdbx_description
1 polymer ?
#
loop_
_entity_poly.entity_id
_entity_poly.type
_entity_poly.pdbx_seq_one_letter_code
_entity_poly.pdbx_strand_id
1 'polypeptide(L)'
;MIIITIVVISVYAGIEIHDNGGIQTAGVQFINPTLWFDAIGFSVYCFEGIGVILPIMEVTERKDIYLKVLIFTVGFIGIFYCAFAEFWLFAFGANNLTTPLITDQ
;
A
#
# COMPACT_ATOMS: atom_id res chain seq x y z
N MET A 1 12.26 -6.34 10.54
CA MET A 1 12.62 -6.26 9.11
C MET A 1 11.65 -5.37 8.37
N ILE A 2 10.35 -5.68 8.30
CA ILE A 2 9.34 -4.87 7.58
C ILE A 2 9.32 -3.38 7.99
N ILE A 3 9.26 -3.07 9.30
CA ILE A 3 9.23 -1.68 9.77
C ILE A 3 10.50 -0.92 9.36
N ILE A 4 11.66 -1.55 9.51
CA ILE A 4 12.95 -0.94 9.12
C ILE A 4 12.97 -0.69 7.62
N THR A 5 12.53 -1.67 6.82
CA THR A 5 12.41 -1.52 5.36
C THR A 5 11.55 -0.32 5.02
N ILE A 6 10.32 -0.25 5.56
CA ILE A 6 9.39 0.87 5.35
C ILE A 6 10.08 2.20 5.65
N VAL A 7 10.72 2.34 6.82
CA VAL A 7 11.40 3.58 7.20
C VAL A 7 12.50 3.95 6.20
N VAL A 8 13.35 3.00 5.82
CA VAL A 8 14.46 3.25 4.89
C VAL A 8 13.94 3.69 3.52
N ILE A 9 12.95 2.99 2.95
CA ILE A 9 12.40 3.34 1.64
C ILE A 9 11.63 4.67 1.67
N SER A 10 10.95 4.99 2.78
CA SER A 10 10.28 6.28 2.97
C SER A 10 11.28 7.43 2.99
N VAL A 11 12.41 7.26 3.68
CA VAL A 11 13.47 8.27 3.73
C VAL A 11 14.09 8.45 2.36
N TYR A 12 14.38 7.36 1.64
CA TYR A 12 14.93 7.42 0.29
C TYR A 12 13.99 8.18 -0.68
N ALA A 13 12.70 7.84 -0.69
CA ALA A 13 11.71 8.53 -1.50
C ALA A 13 11.54 10.02 -1.09
N GLY A 14 11.70 10.35 0.19
CA GLY A 14 11.71 11.74 0.65
C GLY A 14 12.92 12.54 0.16
N ILE A 15 14.10 11.92 0.12
CA ILE A 15 15.31 12.52 -0.48
C ILE A 15 15.10 12.75 -1.98
N GLU A 16 14.54 11.77 -2.68
CA GLU A 16 14.23 11.87 -4.12
C GLU A 16 13.27 13.04 -4.43
N ILE A 17 12.24 13.23 -3.60
CA ILE A 17 11.31 14.37 -3.73
C ILE A 17 12.06 15.70 -3.56
N HIS A 18 12.95 15.79 -2.58
CA HIS A 18 13.72 16.99 -2.33
C HIS A 18 14.68 17.30 -3.49
N ASP A 19 15.43 16.30 -3.95
CA ASP A 19 16.48 16.48 -4.96
C ASP A 19 15.91 16.77 -6.35
N ASN A 20 14.71 16.25 -6.66
CA ASN A 20 14.00 16.55 -7.91
C ASN A 20 13.09 17.79 -7.83
N GLY A 21 13.17 18.59 -6.76
CA GLY A 21 12.48 19.87 -6.66
C GLY A 21 10.98 19.80 -6.32
N GLY A 22 10.49 18.64 -5.83
CA GLY A 22 9.13 18.46 -5.34
C GLY A 22 8.46 17.16 -5.80
N ILE A 23 7.14 17.10 -5.59
CA ILE A 23 6.32 15.94 -5.94
C ILE A 23 6.15 15.82 -7.46
N GLN A 24 6.37 14.62 -7.99
CA GLN A 24 6.22 14.26 -9.38
C GLN A 24 4.76 13.92 -9.71
N THR A 25 4.00 14.89 -10.22
CA THR A 25 2.60 14.68 -10.67
C THR A 25 2.47 14.58 -12.19
N ALA A 26 3.53 14.87 -12.94
CA ALA A 26 3.49 14.86 -14.40
C ALA A 26 3.22 13.43 -14.92
N GLY A 27 2.16 13.29 -15.73
CA GLY A 27 1.76 12.01 -16.31
C GLY A 27 1.00 11.08 -15.36
N VAL A 28 0.78 11.48 -14.09
CA VAL A 28 -0.04 10.70 -13.16
C VAL A 28 -1.52 10.86 -13.54
N GLN A 29 -2.13 9.76 -13.95
CA GLN A 29 -3.57 9.70 -14.21
C GLN A 29 -4.31 9.35 -12.92
N PHE A 30 -5.52 9.89 -12.75
CA PHE A 30 -6.36 9.57 -11.59
C PHE A 30 -6.76 8.09 -11.57
N ILE A 31 -7.07 7.53 -12.74
CA ILE A 31 -7.30 6.10 -12.94
C ILE A 31 -6.57 5.71 -14.23
N ASN A 32 -5.70 4.71 -14.16
CA ASN A 32 -5.07 4.12 -15.33
C ASN A 32 -6.01 3.04 -15.91
N PRO A 33 -6.68 3.26 -17.06
CA PRO A 33 -7.68 2.34 -17.58
C PRO A 33 -7.11 0.98 -18.01
N THR A 34 -5.80 0.91 -18.27
CA THR A 34 -5.12 -0.32 -18.69
C THR A 34 -4.74 -1.20 -17.50
N LEU A 35 -4.14 -0.61 -16.46
CA LEU A 35 -3.61 -1.34 -15.30
C LEU A 35 -4.63 -1.49 -14.15
N TRP A 36 -5.77 -0.80 -14.22
CA TRP A 36 -6.78 -0.80 -13.15
C TRP A 36 -7.26 -2.20 -12.77
N PHE A 37 -7.51 -3.06 -13.75
CA PHE A 37 -7.95 -4.44 -13.50
C PHE A 37 -6.86 -5.28 -12.85
N ASP A 38 -5.60 -5.09 -13.26
CA ASP A 38 -4.45 -5.78 -12.66
C ASP A 38 -4.26 -5.35 -11.21
N ALA A 39 -4.44 -4.06 -10.91
CA ALA A 39 -4.36 -3.52 -9.55
C ALA A 39 -5.37 -4.18 -8.60
N ILE A 40 -6.59 -4.47 -9.06
CA ILE A 40 -7.59 -5.21 -8.28
C ILE A 40 -7.04 -6.61 -7.92
N GLY A 41 -6.52 -7.34 -8.92
CA GLY A 41 -5.96 -8.68 -8.72
C GLY A 41 -4.79 -8.69 -7.74
N PHE A 42 -3.84 -7.76 -7.89
CA PHE A 42 -2.68 -7.68 -7.00
C PHE A 42 -3.04 -7.23 -5.59
N SER A 43 -4.02 -6.33 -5.43
CA SER A 43 -4.43 -5.82 -4.11
C SER A 43 -4.97 -6.90 -3.18
N VAL A 44 -5.52 -8.02 -3.70
CA VAL A 44 -6.02 -9.13 -2.88
C VAL A 44 -4.90 -9.79 -2.07
N TYR A 45 -3.69 -9.89 -2.62
CA TYR A 45 -2.54 -10.46 -1.90
C TYR A 45 -2.19 -9.66 -0.64
N CYS A 46 -2.47 -8.35 -0.61
CA CYS A 46 -2.25 -7.52 0.56
C CYS A 46 -3.13 -7.89 1.77
N PHE A 47 -4.21 -8.67 1.55
CA PHE A 47 -5.19 -9.05 2.58
C PHE A 47 -5.25 -10.57 2.84
N GLU A 48 -4.34 -11.37 2.26
CA GLU A 48 -4.32 -12.83 2.39
C GLU A 48 -4.25 -13.30 3.86
N GLY A 49 -3.62 -12.52 4.73
CA GLY A 49 -3.47 -12.82 6.17
C GLY A 49 -4.78 -12.84 6.98
N ILE A 50 -5.93 -12.46 6.40
CA ILE A 50 -7.23 -12.42 7.09
C ILE A 50 -7.63 -13.79 7.68
N GLY A 51 -7.23 -14.88 7.04
CA GLY A 51 -7.51 -16.25 7.49
C GLY A 51 -6.94 -16.58 8.87
N VAL A 52 -5.84 -15.92 9.26
CA VAL A 52 -5.22 -16.07 10.60
C VAL A 52 -5.97 -15.26 11.65
N ILE A 53 -6.64 -14.18 11.24
CA ILE A 53 -7.36 -13.28 12.14
C ILE A 53 -8.70 -13.86 12.55
N LEU A 54 -9.47 -14.44 11.63
CA LEU A 54 -10.83 -14.93 11.90
C LEU A 54 -10.96 -15.86 13.13
N PRO A 55 -10.07 -16.85 13.37
CA PRO A 55 -10.13 -17.71 14.55
C PRO A 55 -9.91 -16.97 15.89
N ILE A 56 -9.27 -15.80 15.87
CA ILE A 56 -9.03 -14.99 17.08
C ILE A 56 -10.35 -14.53 17.72
N MET A 57 -11.44 -14.48 16.95
CA MET A 57 -12.78 -14.22 17.47
C MET A 57 -13.16 -15.16 18.63
N GLU A 58 -12.75 -16.44 18.57
CA GLU A 58 -13.11 -17.44 19.58
C GLU A 58 -12.46 -17.14 20.94
N VAL A 59 -11.22 -16.65 20.93
CA VAL A 59 -10.43 -16.34 22.13
C VAL A 59 -10.58 -14.89 22.59
N THR A 60 -11.24 -14.04 21.81
CA THR A 60 -11.50 -12.65 22.19
C THR A 60 -12.52 -12.60 23.33
N GLU A 61 -12.19 -11.86 24.39
CA GLU A 61 -13.06 -11.66 25.56
C GLU A 61 -14.37 -10.96 25.17
N ARG A 62 -14.25 -9.88 24.40
CA ARG A 62 -15.36 -9.04 23.91
C ARG A 62 -15.74 -9.37 22.47
N LYS A 63 -16.44 -10.51 22.28
CA LYS A 63 -16.89 -10.97 20.96
C LYS A 63 -17.89 -10.02 20.28
N ASP A 64 -18.67 -9.29 21.08
CA ASP A 64 -19.69 -8.34 20.64
C ASP A 64 -19.12 -7.18 19.80
N ILE A 65 -17.89 -6.75 20.08
CA ILE A 65 -17.22 -5.66 19.36
C ILE A 65 -16.23 -6.15 18.30
N TYR A 66 -15.98 -7.46 18.22
CA TYR A 66 -14.93 -8.02 17.38
C TYR A 66 -15.06 -7.59 15.91
N LEU A 67 -16.26 -7.72 15.33
CA LEU A 67 -16.53 -7.31 13.95
C LEU A 67 -16.24 -5.81 13.73
N LYS A 68 -16.56 -4.97 14.71
CA LYS A 68 -16.31 -3.53 14.64
C LYS A 68 -14.82 -3.24 14.58
N VAL A 69 -14.05 -3.86 15.48
CA VAL A 69 -12.58 -3.74 15.51
C VAL A 69 -11.98 -4.26 14.20
N LEU A 70 -12.46 -5.39 13.69
CA LEU A 70 -12.00 -5.96 12.43
C LEU A 70 -12.21 -5.00 11.25
N ILE A 71 -13.41 -4.44 11.10
CA ILE A 71 -13.72 -3.48 10.02
C ILE A 71 -12.82 -2.25 10.12
N PHE A 72 -12.66 -1.67 11.32
CA PHE A 72 -11.76 -0.53 11.51
C PHE A 72 -10.31 -0.86 11.18
N THR A 73 -9.86 -2.06 11.55
CA THR A 73 -8.47 -2.49 11.31
C THR A 73 -8.21 -2.70 9.83
N VAL A 74 -9.08 -3.44 9.14
CA VAL A 74 -8.96 -3.68 7.69
C VAL A 74 -9.09 -2.37 6.91
N GLY A 75 -10.03 -1.50 7.28
CA GLY A 75 -10.19 -0.19 6.68
C GLY A 75 -8.97 0.71 6.88
N PHE A 76 -8.40 0.73 8.09
CA PHE A 76 -7.17 1.46 8.38
C PHE A 76 -6.00 0.96 7.54
N ILE A 77 -5.81 -0.36 7.45
CA ILE A 77 -4.75 -0.98 6.64
C ILE A 77 -4.93 -0.63 5.16
N GLY A 78 -6.16 -0.69 4.64
CA GLY A 78 -6.45 -0.30 3.25
C GLY A 78 -6.09 1.15 2.96
N ILE A 79 -6.50 2.09 3.81
CA ILE A 79 -6.15 3.51 3.69
C ILE A 79 -4.64 3.71 3.76
N PHE A 80 -3.98 3.03 4.70
CA PHE A 80 -2.54 3.12 4.87
C PHE A 80 -1.80 2.62 3.62
N TYR A 81 -2.22 1.49 3.04
CA TYR A 81 -1.64 0.98 1.80
C TYR A 81 -1.85 1.90 0.62
N CYS A 82 -3.04 2.51 0.47
CA CYS A 82 -3.29 3.49 -0.59
C CYS A 82 -2.38 4.73 -0.43
N ALA A 83 -2.33 5.32 0.77
CA ALA A 83 -1.49 6.49 1.03
C ALA A 83 0.00 6.18 0.83
N PHE A 84 0.42 4.99 1.23
CA PHE A 84 1.78 4.51 1.01
C PHE A 84 2.07 4.26 -0.47
N ALA A 85 1.15 3.69 -1.25
CA ALA A 85 1.36 3.55 -2.69
C ALA A 85 1.42 4.91 -3.41
N GLU A 86 0.54 5.84 -3.03
CA GLU A 86 0.48 7.19 -3.62
C GLU A 86 1.74 8.00 -3.36
N PHE A 87 2.29 7.97 -2.14
CA PHE A 87 3.54 8.69 -1.85
C PHE A 87 4.70 8.22 -2.74
N TRP A 88 4.74 6.95 -3.14
CA TRP A 88 5.80 6.40 -3.98
C TRP A 88 5.60 6.82 -5.43
N LEU A 89 4.34 6.77 -5.91
CA LEU A 89 3.98 7.30 -7.22
C LEU A 89 4.35 8.78 -7.35
N PHE A 90 4.14 9.55 -6.28
CA PHE A 90 4.47 10.97 -6.19
C PHE A 90 5.97 11.24 -6.01
N ALA A 91 6.72 10.33 -5.41
CA ALA A 91 8.17 10.47 -5.29
C ALA A 91 8.88 10.23 -6.63
N PHE A 92 8.53 9.16 -7.34
CA PHE A 92 9.26 8.72 -8.54
C PHE A 92 8.58 9.09 -9.86
N GLY A 93 7.27 9.37 -9.86
CA GLY A 93 6.49 9.70 -11.04
C GLY A 93 6.04 8.47 -11.85
N ALA A 94 4.99 8.63 -12.66
CA ALA A 94 4.36 7.54 -13.41
C ALA A 94 5.26 6.89 -14.48
N ASN A 95 6.22 7.66 -15.02
CA ASN A 95 7.07 7.20 -16.13
C ASN A 95 8.30 6.38 -15.67
N ASN A 96 8.65 6.46 -14.38
CA ASN A 96 9.81 5.76 -13.82
C ASN A 96 9.41 4.47 -13.08
N LEU A 97 8.10 4.20 -12.97
CA LEU A 97 7.52 3.04 -12.28
C LEU A 97 6.84 2.08 -13.28
N THR A 98 7.43 1.92 -14.47
CA THR A 98 6.86 1.11 -15.55
C THR A 98 7.04 -0.39 -15.37
N THR A 99 8.03 -0.78 -14.57
CA THR A 99 8.38 -2.19 -14.34
C THR A 99 8.48 -2.46 -12.84
N PRO A 100 7.90 -3.56 -12.35
CA PRO A 100 8.22 -4.05 -11.02
C PRO A 100 9.70 -4.44 -10.99
N LEU A 101 10.48 -3.86 -10.07
CA LEU A 101 11.90 -4.18 -9.85
C LEU A 101 12.17 -5.68 -9.63
N ILE A 102 11.14 -6.46 -9.25
CA ILE A 102 11.21 -7.92 -9.06
C ILE A 102 11.14 -8.69 -10.39
N THR A 103 10.57 -8.10 -11.44
CA THR A 103 10.38 -8.71 -12.76
C THR A 103 11.30 -8.14 -13.84
N ASP A 104 12.08 -7.10 -13.53
CA ASP A 104 13.15 -6.65 -14.41
C ASP A 104 14.28 -7.71 -14.40
N GLN A 105 14.33 -8.49 -15.47
CA GLN A 105 15.46 -9.33 -15.85
C GLN A 105 16.25 -8.67 -16.98
#